data_AF-A0A1I7FZP7-F1
#
_entry.id   AF-A0A1I7FZP7-F1
#
_cell.length_a   1.000
_cell.length_b   1.000
_cell.length_c   1.000
_cell.angle_alpha   90.00
_cell.angle_beta   90.00
_cell.angle_gamma   90.00
#
_symmetry.space_group_name_H-M   'P 1'
#
loop_
_entity.id
_entity.type
_entity.pdbx_description
1 polymer ?
#
loop_
_entity_poly.entity_id
_entity_poly.type
_entity_poly.pdbx_seq_one_letter_code
_entity_poly.pdbx_strand_id
1 'polypeptide(L)'
;METGIKNEIELTVTEEMTAERVGSGLLPVYATPEMIAQMEKAASTSVEPYLEEGQGTVGTKMNVDHLSATPVGMKVRVESELVEVDRRKLVFDVKAYDEAGIIGRGTHERFIIDNEKFLGKAEAKRTAGRDE
;
A
#
# COMPACT_ATOMS: atom_id res chain seq x y z
N MET A 1 -13.26 -14.95 3.40
CA MET A 1 -12.03 -14.27 3.87
C MET A 1 -12.17 -14.02 5.36
N GLU A 2 -11.10 -14.22 6.12
CA GLU A 2 -11.09 -14.12 7.59
C GLU A 2 -9.92 -13.24 8.05
N THR A 3 -10.00 -12.68 9.26
CA THR A 3 -8.91 -11.90 9.87
C THR A 3 -7.68 -12.78 10.19
N GLY A 4 -6.52 -12.14 10.35
CA GLY A 4 -5.25 -12.81 10.67
C GLY A 4 -4.44 -13.26 9.45
N ILE A 5 -4.93 -12.99 8.23
CA ILE A 5 -4.13 -13.16 7.00
C ILE A 5 -2.94 -12.20 7.06
N LYS A 6 -1.73 -12.72 6.85
CA LYS A 6 -0.47 -11.96 6.92
C LYS A 6 0.32 -12.08 5.63
N ASN A 7 1.11 -11.07 5.36
CA ASN A 7 2.15 -11.11 4.35
C ASN A 7 3.35 -10.26 4.77
N GLU A 8 4.50 -10.63 4.26
CA GLU A 8 5.76 -9.93 4.44
C GLU A 8 6.45 -9.79 3.08
N ILE A 9 6.95 -8.59 2.80
CA ILE A 9 7.78 -8.32 1.63
C ILE A 9 9.07 -7.63 2.05
N GLU A 10 10.16 -7.90 1.32
CA GLU A 10 11.44 -7.24 1.52
C GLU A 10 11.88 -6.52 0.24
N LEU A 11 12.61 -5.42 0.43
CA LEU A 11 13.25 -4.67 -0.63
C LEU A 11 14.54 -4.02 -0.15
N THR A 12 15.37 -3.58 -1.09
CA THR A 12 16.52 -2.71 -0.82
C THR A 12 16.17 -1.31 -1.31
N VAL A 13 16.42 -0.29 -0.48
CA VAL A 13 16.19 1.11 -0.84
C VAL A 13 17.10 1.48 -2.00
N THR A 14 16.52 1.97 -3.09
CA THR A 14 17.27 2.45 -4.26
C THR A 14 17.16 3.97 -4.39
N GLU A 15 18.01 4.56 -5.23
CA GLU A 15 17.99 6.01 -5.51
C GLU A 15 16.61 6.50 -5.97
N GLU A 16 15.93 5.74 -6.83
CA GLU A 16 14.60 6.11 -7.36
C GLU A 16 13.51 6.14 -6.28
N MET A 17 13.75 5.51 -5.13
CA MET A 17 12.80 5.43 -4.02
C MET A 17 13.00 6.53 -2.98
N THR A 18 13.92 7.45 -3.24
CA THR A 18 14.23 8.53 -2.30
C THR A 18 13.21 9.66 -2.38
N ALA A 19 13.05 10.40 -1.28
CA ALA A 19 12.10 11.50 -1.19
C ALA A 19 12.34 12.58 -2.26
N GLU A 20 13.60 12.85 -2.60
CA GLU A 20 13.95 13.75 -3.71
C GLU A 20 13.51 13.24 -5.08
N ARG A 21 13.69 11.94 -5.37
CA ARG A 21 13.40 11.38 -6.70
C ARG A 21 11.91 11.19 -6.94
N VAL A 22 11.16 10.83 -5.90
CA VAL A 22 9.69 10.68 -5.99
C VAL A 22 8.94 12.01 -5.78
N GLY A 23 9.67 13.10 -5.50
CA GLY A 23 9.10 14.44 -5.37
C GLY A 23 8.33 14.70 -4.06
N SER A 24 8.53 13.88 -3.03
CA SER A 24 7.89 14.06 -1.71
C SER A 24 8.74 14.79 -0.68
N GLY A 25 9.97 15.14 -1.03
CA GLY A 25 10.92 15.84 -0.16
C GLY A 25 12.20 16.22 -0.91
N LEU A 26 13.22 16.66 -0.18
CA LEU A 26 14.49 17.14 -0.76
C LEU A 26 15.70 16.27 -0.38
N LEU A 27 15.48 15.16 0.34
CA LEU A 27 16.56 14.36 0.91
C LEU A 27 16.68 13.00 0.18
N PRO A 28 17.92 12.48 0.01
CA PRO A 28 18.18 11.18 -0.59
C PRO A 28 17.99 10.05 0.42
N VAL A 29 16.81 9.98 1.03
CA VAL A 29 16.39 8.94 1.99
C VAL A 29 15.07 8.33 1.57
N TYR A 30 14.80 7.11 2.01
CA TYR A 30 13.60 6.36 1.66
C TYR A 30 12.33 7.18 1.89
N ALA A 31 11.52 7.31 0.84
CA ALA A 31 10.39 8.21 0.83
C ALA A 31 9.18 7.65 1.58
N THR A 32 8.43 8.52 2.26
CA THR A 32 7.10 8.18 2.79
C THR A 32 6.14 7.59 1.74
N PRO A 33 5.98 8.16 0.53
CA PRO A 33 5.12 7.54 -0.49
C PRO A 33 5.59 6.15 -0.90
N GLU A 34 6.89 5.88 -0.91
CA GLU A 34 7.41 4.54 -1.21
C GLU A 34 7.10 3.56 -0.09
N MET A 35 7.30 3.96 1.17
CA MET A 35 6.90 3.15 2.33
C MET A 35 5.41 2.81 2.26
N ILE A 36 4.57 3.80 1.96
CA ILE A 36 3.12 3.63 1.77
C ILE A 36 2.84 2.65 0.62
N ALA A 37 3.47 2.83 -0.55
CA ALA A 37 3.27 1.94 -1.70
C ALA A 37 3.64 0.48 -1.38
N GLN A 38 4.70 0.24 -0.61
CA GLN A 38 5.06 -1.11 -0.17
C GLN A 38 4.09 -1.67 0.87
N MET A 39 3.58 -0.85 1.80
CA MET A 39 2.50 -1.26 2.72
C MET A 39 1.22 -1.60 1.96
N GLU A 40 0.90 -0.86 0.90
CA GLU A 40 -0.24 -1.16 0.03
C GLU A 40 -0.07 -2.48 -0.71
N LYS A 41 1.12 -2.71 -1.27
CA LYS A 41 1.49 -3.94 -1.97
C LYS A 41 1.43 -5.16 -1.05
N ALA A 42 2.00 -5.06 0.16
CA ALA A 42 1.96 -6.14 1.15
C ALA A 42 0.50 -6.51 1.47
N ALA A 43 -0.34 -5.51 1.74
CA ALA A 43 -1.76 -5.71 2.05
C ALA A 43 -2.58 -6.23 0.85
N SER A 44 -2.31 -5.78 -0.37
CA SER A 44 -3.06 -6.24 -1.54
C SER A 44 -2.73 -7.69 -1.89
N THR A 45 -1.44 -8.04 -1.87
CA THR A 45 -0.95 -9.39 -2.22
C THR A 45 -1.24 -10.41 -1.12
N SER A 46 -1.40 -9.98 0.14
CA SER A 46 -1.76 -10.89 1.23
C SER A 46 -3.12 -11.55 1.04
N VAL A 47 -4.08 -10.82 0.47
CA VAL A 47 -5.46 -11.29 0.28
C VAL A 47 -5.76 -11.77 -1.14
N GLU A 48 -4.89 -11.53 -2.11
CA GLU A 48 -5.07 -11.91 -3.52
C GLU A 48 -5.44 -13.39 -3.72
N PRO A 49 -4.80 -14.38 -3.04
CA PRO A 49 -5.17 -15.80 -3.19
C PRO A 49 -6.59 -16.15 -2.70
N TYR A 50 -7.26 -15.24 -1.99
CA TYR A 50 -8.57 -15.44 -1.37
C TYR A 50 -9.70 -14.71 -2.12
N LEU A 51 -9.37 -14.00 -3.20
CA LEU A 51 -10.34 -13.30 -4.03
C LEU A 51 -10.91 -14.25 -5.10
N GLU A 52 -12.17 -14.00 -5.49
CA GLU A 52 -12.77 -14.70 -6.62
C GLU A 52 -12.14 -14.24 -7.93
N GLU A 53 -12.25 -15.05 -8.98
CA GLU A 53 -11.82 -14.66 -10.32
C GLU A 53 -12.49 -13.34 -10.77
N GLY A 54 -11.70 -12.43 -11.34
CA GLY A 54 -12.17 -11.11 -11.76
C GLY A 54 -12.29 -10.08 -10.62
N GLN A 55 -12.03 -10.46 -9.37
CA GLN A 55 -11.97 -9.52 -8.25
C GLN A 55 -10.56 -8.97 -8.00
N GLY A 56 -10.52 -7.84 -7.31
CA GLY A 56 -9.30 -7.18 -6.85
C GLY A 56 -9.59 -6.37 -5.60
N THR A 57 -8.57 -5.67 -5.09
CA THR A 57 -8.76 -4.70 -4.02
C THR A 57 -8.16 -3.35 -4.38
N VAL A 58 -8.81 -2.27 -3.94
CA VAL A 58 -8.31 -0.89 -4.07
C VAL A 58 -8.18 -0.25 -2.69
N GLY A 59 -7.13 0.56 -2.48
CA GLY A 59 -6.94 1.32 -1.25
C GLY A 59 -7.98 2.44 -1.15
N THR A 60 -8.56 2.62 0.04
CA THR A 60 -9.56 3.69 0.29
C THR A 60 -9.12 4.66 1.38
N LYS A 61 -8.20 4.26 2.25
CA LYS A 61 -7.65 5.10 3.31
C LYS A 61 -6.29 4.58 3.76
N MET A 62 -5.34 5.49 3.96
CA MET A 62 -4.05 5.21 4.57
C MET A 62 -3.84 6.17 5.73
N ASN A 63 -3.39 5.66 6.88
CA ASN A 63 -3.02 6.46 8.04
C ASN A 63 -1.79 5.84 8.70
N VAL A 64 -0.63 6.45 8.51
CA VAL A 64 0.66 5.90 8.96
C VAL A 64 1.57 6.99 9.51
N ASP A 65 2.39 6.61 10.48
CA ASP A 65 3.55 7.37 10.93
C ASP A 65 4.80 6.88 10.18
N HIS A 66 5.66 7.81 9.74
CA HIS A 66 7.02 7.52 9.28
C HIS A 66 8.00 8.02 10.35
N LEU A 67 8.51 7.08 11.15
CA LEU A 67 9.16 7.30 12.44
C LEU A 67 10.68 7.51 12.33
N SER A 68 11.32 6.92 11.33
CA SER A 68 12.77 6.98 11.13
C SER A 68 13.12 6.97 9.66
N ALA A 69 14.21 7.65 9.28
CA ALA A 69 14.68 7.67 7.90
C ALA A 69 15.58 6.46 7.61
N THR A 70 15.45 5.91 6.40
CA THR A 70 16.28 4.79 5.93
C THR A 70 17.14 5.23 4.73
N PRO A 71 18.48 5.16 4.83
CA PRO A 71 19.40 5.43 3.72
C PRO A 71 19.25 4.47 2.53
N VAL A 72 19.69 4.93 1.34
CA VAL A 72 19.86 4.09 0.16
C VAL A 72 20.79 2.92 0.45
N GLY A 73 20.47 1.74 -0.08
CA GLY A 73 21.23 0.50 0.07
C GLY A 73 20.83 -0.35 1.28
N MET A 74 20.08 0.19 2.25
CA MET A 74 19.55 -0.60 3.37
C MET A 74 18.35 -1.43 2.96
N LYS A 75 18.12 -2.55 3.68
CA LYS A 75 16.93 -3.38 3.51
C LYS A 75 15.75 -2.81 4.29
N VAL A 76 14.58 -2.87 3.67
CA VAL A 76 13.29 -2.57 4.30
C VAL A 76 12.41 -3.81 4.21
N ARG A 77 11.83 -4.20 5.35
CA ARG A 77 10.87 -5.28 5.50
C ARG A 77 9.52 -4.68 5.85
N VAL A 78 8.48 -5.05 5.11
CA VAL A 78 7.12 -4.53 5.28
C VAL A 78 6.17 -5.67 5.58
N GLU A 79 5.44 -5.54 6.68
CA GLU A 79 4.44 -6.49 7.16
C GLU A 79 3.03 -5.94 6.94
N SER A 80 2.10 -6.84 6.64
CA SER A 80 0.66 -6.57 6.70
C SER A 80 -0.07 -7.66 7.46
N GLU A 81 -1.09 -7.29 8.22
CA GLU A 81 -2.01 -8.20 8.90
C GLU A 81 -3.46 -7.71 8.72
N LEU A 82 -4.33 -8.55 8.19
CA LEU A 82 -5.76 -8.25 8.05
C LEU A 82 -6.44 -8.31 9.43
N VAL A 83 -6.81 -7.17 9.98
CA VAL A 83 -7.36 -7.06 11.35
C VAL A 83 -8.88 -6.87 11.40
N GLU A 84 -9.52 -6.48 10.29
CA GLU A 84 -10.97 -6.32 10.19
C GLU A 84 -11.48 -6.74 8.81
N VAL A 85 -12.62 -7.44 8.78
CA VAL A 85 -13.39 -7.74 7.57
C VAL A 85 -14.85 -7.33 7.79
N ASP A 86 -15.31 -6.27 7.12
CA ASP A 86 -16.72 -5.87 7.05
C ASP A 86 -17.19 -5.95 5.59
N ARG A 87 -17.81 -7.08 5.24
CA ARG A 87 -18.31 -7.37 3.89
C ARG A 87 -17.19 -7.27 2.84
N ARG A 88 -17.07 -6.11 2.18
CA ARG A 88 -16.05 -5.83 1.16
C ARG A 88 -14.95 -4.90 1.66
N LYS A 89 -15.13 -4.29 2.83
CA LYS A 89 -14.11 -3.48 3.49
C LYS A 89 -13.14 -4.38 4.25
N LEU A 90 -11.86 -4.14 4.05
CA LEU A 90 -10.75 -4.80 4.71
C LEU A 90 -9.91 -3.73 5.41
N VAL A 91 -9.50 -3.96 6.66
CA VAL A 91 -8.57 -3.07 7.37
C VAL A 91 -7.34 -3.87 7.76
N PHE A 92 -6.17 -3.32 7.44
CA PHE A 92 -4.88 -3.92 7.71
C PHE A 92 -4.11 -3.10 8.74
N ASP A 93 -3.49 -3.79 9.70
CA ASP A 93 -2.33 -3.25 10.43
C ASP A 93 -1.11 -3.43 9.53
N VAL A 94 -0.33 -2.36 9.35
CA VAL A 94 0.85 -2.36 8.50
C VAL A 94 2.05 -1.80 9.26
N LYS A 95 3.20 -2.43 9.08
CA LYS A 95 4.47 -2.02 9.70
C LYS A 95 5.61 -2.11 8.70
N ALA A 96 6.57 -1.22 8.82
CA ALA A 96 7.81 -1.24 8.07
C ALA A 96 9.00 -1.15 9.02
N TYR A 97 10.06 -1.89 8.70
CA TYR A 97 11.30 -1.95 9.46
C TYR A 97 12.47 -1.84 8.52
N ASP A 98 13.55 -1.23 8.99
CA ASP A 98 14.87 -1.44 8.43
C ASP A 98 15.72 -2.29 9.39
N GLU A 99 17.02 -2.43 9.10
CA GLU A 99 17.94 -3.21 9.92
C GLU A 99 18.19 -2.61 11.32
N ALA A 100 17.82 -1.35 11.54
CA ALA A 100 17.95 -0.66 12.83
C ALA A 100 16.65 -0.65 13.65
N GLY A 101 15.49 -0.94 13.04
CA GLY A 101 14.23 -1.13 13.76
C GLY A 101 13.02 -0.65 12.98
N ILE A 102 11.96 -0.28 13.71
CA ILE A 102 10.71 0.19 13.09
C ILE A 102 10.90 1.56 12.46
N ILE A 103 10.52 1.68 11.18
CA ILE A 103 10.55 2.94 10.44
C ILE A 103 9.16 3.48 10.18
N GLY A 104 8.12 2.64 10.17
CA GLY A 104 6.76 3.12 10.04
C GLY A 104 5.71 2.14 10.47
N ARG A 105 4.53 2.66 10.80
CA ARG A 105 3.39 1.86 11.24
C ARG A 105 2.08 2.59 11.03
N GLY A 106 1.00 1.82 10.90
CA GLY A 106 -0.35 2.38 10.93
C GLY A 106 -1.37 1.42 10.35
N THR A 107 -2.41 2.00 9.75
CA THR A 107 -3.55 1.26 9.22
C THR A 107 -3.81 1.58 7.76
N HIS A 108 -4.21 0.56 7.01
CA HIS A 108 -4.57 0.67 5.61
C HIS A 108 -5.94 0.03 5.38
N GLU A 109 -6.89 0.80 4.84
CA GLU A 109 -8.20 0.30 4.45
C GLU A 109 -8.21 -0.01 2.95
N ARG A 110 -8.72 -1.19 2.59
CA ARG A 110 -8.96 -1.61 1.21
C ARG A 110 -10.39 -2.05 1.00
N PHE A 111 -10.84 -1.99 -0.24
CA PHE A 111 -12.18 -2.45 -0.63
C PHE A 111 -12.10 -3.47 -1.76
N ILE A 112 -12.83 -4.58 -1.63
CA ILE A 112 -12.96 -5.60 -2.68
C ILE A 112 -13.84 -5.04 -3.80
N ILE A 113 -13.35 -5.17 -5.03
CA ILE A 113 -14.01 -4.68 -6.25
C ILE A 113 -14.09 -5.77 -7.31
N ASP A 114 -14.99 -5.55 -8.26
CA ASP A 114 -15.00 -6.24 -9.56
C ASP A 114 -14.17 -5.38 -10.52
N ASN A 115 -13.10 -5.97 -11.09
CA ASN A 115 -12.07 -5.21 -11.79
C ASN A 115 -12.61 -4.52 -13.05
N GLU A 116 -13.41 -5.23 -13.86
CA GLU A 116 -13.98 -4.68 -15.09
C GLU A 116 -14.97 -3.55 -14.80
N LYS A 117 -15.89 -3.75 -13.84
CA LYS A 117 -16.86 -2.72 -13.46
C LYS A 117 -16.17 -1.49 -12.87
N PHE A 118 -15.12 -1.69 -12.07
CA PHE A 118 -14.38 -0.58 -11.48
C PHE A 118 -13.64 0.23 -12.54
N LEU A 119 -12.93 -0.44 -13.46
CA LEU A 119 -12.21 0.22 -14.55
C LEU A 119 -13.17 0.95 -15.50
N GLY A 120 -14.30 0.33 -15.88
CA GLY A 120 -15.31 0.98 -16.72
C GLY A 120 -15.85 2.27 -16.11
N LYS A 121 -16.05 2.29 -14.78
CA LYS A 121 -16.46 3.52 -14.05
C LYS A 121 -15.36 4.58 -14.03
N ALA A 122 -14.09 4.17 -13.89
CA ALA A 122 -12.97 5.09 -13.92
C ALA A 122 -12.82 5.75 -15.30
N GLU A 123 -12.92 4.97 -16.37
CA GLU A 123 -12.78 5.45 -17.74
C GLU A 123 -13.95 6.35 -18.19
N ALA A 124 -15.17 6.05 -17.74
CA ALA A 124 -16.33 6.92 -18.00
C ALA A 124 -16.16 8.36 -17.50
N LYS A 125 -15.26 8.61 -16.52
CA LYS A 125 -14.96 9.97 -16.05
C LYS A 125 -14.22 10.81 -17.09
N ARG A 126 -13.48 10.22 -18.02
CA ARG A 126 -12.76 10.96 -19.08
C ARG A 126 -13.71 11.66 -20.05
N THR A 127 -14.91 11.09 -20.23
CA THR A 127 -15.93 11.59 -21.16
C THR A 127 -16.98 12.44 -20.46
N ALA A 128 -17.21 12.25 -19.16
CA ALA A 128 -18.25 12.96 -18.40
C ALA A 128 -17.97 14.45 -18.15
N GLY A 129 -16.74 14.94 -18.36
CA GLY A 129 -16.35 16.35 -18.14
C GLY A 129 -16.08 17.16 -19.41
N ARG A 130 -16.60 16.73 -20.57
CA ARG A 130 -16.41 17.42 -21.86
C ARG A 130 -17.65 18.17 -22.36
N ASP A 131 -18.74 18.16 -21.60
CA ASP A 131 -20.01 18.82 -21.90
C ASP A 131 -20.28 20.01 -20.93
N GLU A 132 -19.25 20.79 -20.59
CA GLU A 132 -19.37 22.10 -19.91
C GLU A 132 -18.70 23.22 -20.70
#